data_AF-A0AAI9TZF6-F1
#
_entry.id   AF-A0AAI9TZF6-F1
#
_cell.length_a   1.000
_cell.length_b   1.000
_cell.length_c   1.000
_cell.angle_alpha   90.00
_cell.angle_beta   90.00
_cell.angle_gamma   90.00
#
_symmetry.space_group_name_H-M   'P 1'
#
loop_
_entity.id
_entity.type
_entity.pdbx_description
1 polymer ?
#
loop_
_entity_poly.entity_id
_entity_poly.type
_entity_poly.pdbx_seq_one_letter_code
_entity_poly.pdbx_strand_id
1 'polypeptide(L)'
;MTTKQVLSLLPLLFSAGWSSPAPFPPKGGYPGGFPSPDGKPGFAPSGAVPSFPQESGVATPVNNALKPAASTTPGKGGNNTGGGPTLPAGYAKIVFEDDFSTQKAGALPDSSKWTFDVGTGYPGGATNWGTNEIQTYTKDTKNIAISESGTLTITPIKTGEAWTSSRIETNAASDFTCPAKGKLRMEASIMIPASNPATQSGIWPAFWSMGSAFRTNVTSWPSVGEIDMLEVSNGVGTVFQTAHCGIINGGPCNEKTGLSSSAEFPRGEFVKIACEVDRSAGGGFATEKLVWYLNDKVTKTITGQEIGDEAVWKNLAQTPKMILLNVAIGGEFPDAKAGTKTPNAQTVGGKDSRMEVKYVAVYST
;
A
#
# COMPACT_ATOMS: atom_id res chain seq x y z
N MET A 1 -62.14 34.14 29.36
CA MET A 1 -61.09 34.00 30.41
C MET A 1 -59.74 34.27 29.75
N THR A 2 -59.14 35.39 30.17
CA THR A 2 -57.71 35.76 30.15
C THR A 2 -56.85 35.55 28.90
N THR A 3 -56.86 36.61 28.11
CA THR A 3 -55.80 37.30 27.34
C THR A 3 -54.41 37.34 28.02
N LYS A 4 -53.31 37.20 27.25
CA LYS A 4 -52.31 38.27 26.96
C LYS A 4 -51.00 37.74 26.34
N GLN A 5 -50.77 38.10 25.08
CA GLN A 5 -49.44 38.45 24.54
C GLN A 5 -48.96 39.75 25.20
N VAL A 6 -47.64 39.93 25.39
CA VAL A 6 -46.93 41.20 25.12
C VAL A 6 -45.45 40.92 24.78
N LEU A 7 -45.02 41.61 23.72
CA LEU A 7 -43.71 41.77 23.09
C LEU A 7 -42.98 42.98 23.70
N SER A 8 -41.64 42.99 23.85
CA SER A 8 -40.81 44.22 24.04
C SER A 8 -39.31 43.86 24.22
N LEU A 9 -38.46 44.01 23.20
CA LEU A 9 -37.52 45.14 22.93
C LEU A 9 -36.13 45.06 23.59
N LEU A 10 -35.10 44.98 22.74
CA LEU A 10 -33.67 45.32 22.92
C LEU A 10 -33.48 46.76 23.48
N PRO A 11 -32.33 47.20 24.07
CA PRO A 11 -31.00 47.19 23.41
C PRO A 11 -29.69 47.14 24.28
N LEU A 12 -28.61 46.67 23.63
CA LEU A 12 -27.22 47.18 23.56
C LEU A 12 -26.58 48.11 24.65
N LEU A 13 -25.35 47.71 25.07
CA LEU A 13 -24.05 48.43 25.04
C LEU A 13 -23.28 48.80 26.34
N PHE A 14 -21.95 48.58 26.24
CA PHE A 14 -20.76 49.13 26.95
C PHE A 14 -20.56 48.69 28.43
N SER A 15 -19.35 48.39 28.94
CA SER A 15 -17.98 48.81 28.58
C SER A 15 -16.88 47.90 29.15
N ALA A 16 -15.68 48.01 28.55
CA ALA A 16 -14.29 47.74 28.99
C ALA A 16 -14.05 47.52 30.51
N GLY A 17 -13.07 46.74 30.99
CA GLY A 17 -11.75 46.38 30.48
C GLY A 17 -10.69 46.93 31.44
N TRP A 18 -9.81 46.07 32.00
CA TRP A 18 -8.43 46.44 32.36
C TRP A 18 -7.55 45.22 32.76
N SER A 19 -6.26 45.48 32.65
CA SER A 19 -5.09 44.63 32.44
C SER A 19 -4.27 44.30 33.70
N SER A 20 -3.58 43.13 33.68
CA SER A 20 -2.19 42.73 34.09
C SER A 20 -1.40 43.54 35.15
N PRO A 21 -0.35 43.00 35.85
CA PRO A 21 0.66 42.01 35.37
C PRO A 21 1.26 41.00 36.42
N ALA A 22 2.29 40.26 35.95
CA ALA A 22 3.04 39.12 36.53
C ALA A 22 3.87 39.35 37.83
N PRO A 23 4.56 38.31 38.36
CA PRO A 23 6.02 38.20 38.11
C PRO A 23 6.65 36.76 38.04
N PHE A 24 7.81 36.65 37.37
CA PHE A 24 8.87 35.59 37.45
C PHE A 24 9.91 35.96 38.56
N PRO A 25 10.96 35.18 39.01
CA PRO A 25 11.96 34.35 38.27
C PRO A 25 12.56 33.15 39.13
N PRO A 26 13.80 32.55 38.98
CA PRO A 26 14.97 32.85 38.14
C PRO A 26 15.76 31.69 37.44
N LYS A 27 16.91 32.10 36.86
CA LYS A 27 17.75 31.61 35.74
C LYS A 27 18.93 30.67 36.11
N GLY A 28 19.43 29.96 35.09
CA GLY A 28 20.86 29.69 34.80
C GLY A 28 20.94 28.97 33.43
N GLY A 29 21.87 29.18 32.48
CA GLY A 29 23.03 30.04 32.29
C GLY A 29 23.95 29.37 31.25
N TYR A 30 24.10 29.95 30.05
CA TYR A 30 25.19 29.62 29.09
C TYR A 30 25.53 30.90 28.26
N PRO A 31 26.81 31.26 28.07
CA PRO A 31 27.23 32.35 27.17
C PRO A 31 27.32 31.81 25.72
N GLY A 32 26.91 32.52 24.66
CA GLY A 32 27.42 33.80 24.12
C GLY A 32 28.50 33.48 23.06
N GLY A 33 28.53 33.97 21.81
CA GLY A 33 27.73 34.93 21.04
C GLY A 33 28.12 34.88 19.54
N PHE A 34 27.33 35.55 18.70
CA PHE A 34 27.52 35.82 17.25
C PHE A 34 28.52 37.00 17.01
N PRO A 35 29.05 37.31 15.79
CA PRO A 35 28.36 37.28 14.48
C PRO A 35 29.16 36.91 13.20
N SER A 36 28.44 36.74 12.09
CA SER A 36 28.93 36.63 10.69
C SER A 36 29.48 37.98 10.17
N PRO A 37 30.37 38.00 9.14
CA PRO A 37 29.90 38.14 7.75
C PRO A 37 30.79 37.45 6.68
N ASP A 38 30.32 37.52 5.43
CA ASP A 38 30.80 36.90 4.18
C ASP A 38 32.32 36.76 3.96
N GLY A 39 32.71 35.62 3.34
CA GLY A 39 34.03 35.42 2.74
C GLY A 39 34.26 33.97 2.28
N LYS A 40 33.99 33.65 1.00
CA LYS A 40 34.66 32.54 0.28
C LYS A 40 36.18 32.83 0.24
N PRO A 41 37.13 31.86 0.05
CA PRO A 41 36.98 30.61 -0.69
C PRO A 41 37.75 29.36 -0.19
N GLY A 42 37.33 28.18 -0.69
CA GLY A 42 38.20 27.13 -1.22
C GLY A 42 38.95 26.20 -0.25
N PHE A 43 38.64 24.89 -0.30
CA PHE A 43 39.65 23.83 -0.10
C PHE A 43 39.36 22.60 -0.97
N ALA A 44 40.44 22.13 -1.59
CA ALA A 44 40.55 20.96 -2.47
C ALA A 44 40.50 19.63 -1.69
N PRO A 45 40.31 18.48 -2.38
CA PRO A 45 40.11 17.19 -1.74
C PRO A 45 41.45 16.50 -1.45
N SER A 46 41.53 15.80 -0.32
CA SER A 46 42.60 14.83 -0.02
C SER A 46 42.00 13.67 0.77
N GLY A 47 42.36 12.45 0.39
CA GLY A 47 41.97 11.25 1.13
C GLY A 47 42.06 9.99 0.28
N ALA A 48 43.29 9.52 0.10
CA ALA A 48 43.67 8.37 -0.70
C ALA A 48 43.09 7.02 -0.22
N VAL A 49 42.92 6.13 -1.19
CA VAL A 49 42.58 4.71 -1.08
C VAL A 49 43.85 3.89 -0.77
N PRO A 50 43.78 2.85 0.07
CA PRO A 50 44.71 1.73 0.00
C PRO A 50 44.05 0.51 -0.65
N SER A 51 44.74 0.01 -1.68
CA SER A 51 44.52 -1.21 -2.45
C SER A 51 44.78 -2.50 -1.64
N PHE A 52 43.94 -3.52 -1.85
CA PHE A 52 44.16 -4.90 -1.42
C PHE A 52 44.64 -5.79 -2.59
N PRO A 53 45.48 -6.81 -2.35
CA PRO A 53 46.06 -7.63 -3.41
C PRO A 53 45.07 -8.69 -3.94
N GLN A 54 45.17 -8.90 -5.25
CA GLN A 54 44.43 -9.84 -6.07
C GLN A 54 45.13 -11.20 -6.08
N GLU A 55 44.42 -12.27 -5.71
CA GLU A 55 44.83 -13.65 -6.01
C GLU A 55 43.94 -14.24 -7.11
N SER A 56 44.62 -14.77 -8.13
CA SER A 56 44.09 -15.39 -9.33
C SER A 56 43.90 -16.90 -9.12
N GLY A 57 42.69 -17.40 -9.35
CA GLY A 57 42.40 -18.83 -9.44
C GLY A 57 41.35 -19.09 -10.51
N VAL A 58 41.80 -19.61 -11.65
CA VAL A 58 40.97 -20.04 -12.79
C VAL A 58 40.40 -21.43 -12.48
N ALA A 59 39.07 -21.59 -12.51
CA ALA A 59 38.41 -22.88 -12.47
C ALA A 59 37.43 -23.01 -13.66
N THR A 60 37.71 -23.99 -14.51
CA THR A 60 36.93 -24.42 -15.67
C THR A 60 35.62 -25.13 -15.27
N PRO A 61 34.53 -25.01 -16.05
CA PRO A 61 33.27 -25.70 -15.76
C PRO A 61 33.30 -27.15 -16.28
N VAL A 62 32.88 -28.09 -15.43
CA VAL A 62 32.69 -29.50 -15.81
C VAL A 62 31.21 -29.76 -16.06
N ASN A 63 30.90 -30.11 -17.31
CA ASN A 63 29.62 -30.67 -17.74
C ASN A 63 29.43 -32.06 -17.11
N ASN A 64 28.29 -32.29 -16.44
CA ASN A 64 27.78 -33.64 -16.26
C ASN A 64 26.31 -33.70 -16.66
N ALA A 65 26.09 -34.35 -17.80
CA ALA A 65 24.79 -34.78 -18.28
C ALA A 65 24.34 -36.03 -17.51
N LEU A 66 23.09 -36.04 -17.06
CA LEU A 66 22.38 -37.26 -16.69
C LEU A 66 21.03 -37.28 -17.40
N LYS A 67 20.84 -38.28 -18.27
CA LYS A 67 19.57 -38.65 -18.91
C LYS A 67 18.87 -39.75 -18.07
N PRO A 68 17.55 -39.95 -18.23
CA PRO A 68 16.64 -40.48 -17.21
C PRO A 68 16.40 -41.99 -17.29
N ALA A 69 15.88 -42.57 -16.20
CA ALA A 69 15.29 -43.90 -16.18
C ALA A 69 13.76 -43.82 -16.02
N ALA A 70 13.03 -44.46 -16.95
CA ALA A 70 11.58 -44.72 -16.94
C ALA A 70 11.23 -45.83 -15.91
N SER A 71 10.05 -45.91 -15.31
CA SER A 71 8.75 -46.38 -15.86
C SER A 71 7.84 -46.62 -14.63
N THR A 72 6.59 -46.15 -14.54
CA THR A 72 5.39 -46.88 -15.01
C THR A 72 4.15 -45.99 -14.81
N THR A 73 3.27 -45.93 -15.80
CA THR A 73 1.91 -45.34 -15.74
C THR A 73 0.88 -46.47 -15.62
N PRO A 74 -0.33 -46.24 -15.04
CA PRO A 74 -1.46 -45.65 -15.81
C PRO A 74 -2.38 -44.73 -14.96
N GLY A 75 -3.09 -43.70 -15.42
CA GLY A 75 -3.31 -43.10 -16.73
C GLY A 75 -4.25 -41.88 -16.61
N LYS A 76 -3.96 -40.86 -17.43
CA LYS A 76 -4.79 -39.78 -18.02
C LYS A 76 -5.81 -38.97 -17.18
N GLY A 77 -5.55 -37.65 -17.13
CA GLY A 77 -6.57 -36.62 -16.92
C GLY A 77 -6.09 -35.16 -16.86
N GLY A 78 -5.43 -34.64 -17.90
CA GLY A 78 -5.33 -33.19 -18.19
C GLY A 78 -4.21 -32.38 -17.52
N ASN A 79 -3.25 -31.89 -18.33
CA ASN A 79 -2.34 -30.80 -17.94
C ASN A 79 -3.14 -29.52 -17.77
N ASN A 80 -3.20 -29.00 -16.54
CA ASN A 80 -3.60 -27.63 -16.24
C ASN A 80 -2.44 -26.95 -15.51
N THR A 81 -1.71 -26.05 -16.16
CA THR A 81 -0.65 -25.23 -15.52
C THR A 81 -1.24 -24.06 -14.71
N GLY A 82 -2.45 -24.23 -14.16
CA GLY A 82 -3.18 -23.21 -13.40
C GLY A 82 -2.97 -23.38 -11.90
N GLY A 83 -1.94 -22.72 -11.36
CA GLY A 83 -1.71 -22.65 -9.91
C GLY A 83 -2.52 -21.53 -9.27
N GLY A 84 -3.85 -21.68 -9.23
CA GLY A 84 -4.77 -20.77 -8.55
C GLY A 84 -4.58 -20.75 -7.01
N PRO A 85 -5.38 -19.96 -6.28
CA PRO A 85 -5.30 -19.92 -4.83
C PRO A 85 -5.62 -21.30 -4.22
N THR A 86 -4.89 -21.67 -3.19
CA THR A 86 -5.10 -22.92 -2.45
C THR A 86 -5.42 -22.56 -1.00
N LEU A 87 -6.40 -23.25 -0.40
CA LEU A 87 -6.82 -22.99 0.98
C LEU A 87 -5.64 -23.17 1.95
N PRO A 88 -5.18 -22.10 2.63
CA PRO A 88 -4.06 -22.20 3.56
C PRO A 88 -4.43 -23.04 4.79
N ALA A 89 -3.43 -23.69 5.38
CA ALA A 89 -3.63 -24.46 6.60
C ALA A 89 -4.23 -23.57 7.71
N GLY A 90 -5.24 -24.09 8.41
CA GLY A 90 -5.95 -23.37 9.45
C GLY A 90 -7.11 -22.49 8.97
N TYR A 91 -7.38 -22.41 7.66
CA TYR A 91 -8.56 -21.74 7.10
C TYR A 91 -9.61 -22.76 6.66
N ALA A 92 -10.89 -22.38 6.73
CA ALA A 92 -12.01 -23.28 6.43
C ALA A 92 -12.61 -23.05 5.03
N LYS A 93 -12.53 -21.82 4.51
CA LYS A 93 -13.13 -21.45 3.23
C LYS A 93 -12.43 -20.27 2.55
N ILE A 94 -12.62 -20.20 1.24
CA ILE A 94 -12.36 -19.02 0.41
C ILE A 94 -13.65 -18.20 0.36
N VAL A 95 -13.60 -16.92 0.74
CA VAL A 95 -14.76 -16.00 0.72
C VAL A 95 -14.74 -15.06 -0.48
N PHE A 96 -13.58 -14.87 -1.10
CA PHE A 96 -13.41 -14.18 -2.37
C PHE A 96 -12.21 -14.79 -3.10
N GLU A 97 -12.29 -14.96 -4.40
CA GLU A 97 -11.14 -15.27 -5.24
C GLU A 97 -11.30 -14.74 -6.65
N ASP A 98 -10.17 -14.36 -7.25
CA ASP A 98 -10.02 -14.29 -8.69
C ASP A 98 -8.65 -14.84 -9.09
N ASP A 99 -8.64 -15.94 -9.83
CA ASP A 99 -7.43 -16.61 -10.30
C ASP A 99 -7.01 -16.19 -11.72
N PHE A 100 -7.85 -15.39 -12.40
CA PHE A 100 -7.67 -14.85 -13.75
C PHE A 100 -7.44 -15.88 -14.88
N SER A 101 -7.26 -17.16 -14.55
CA SER A 101 -6.65 -18.18 -15.41
C SER A 101 -7.58 -18.69 -16.50
N THR A 102 -8.89 -18.63 -16.25
CA THR A 102 -9.94 -19.01 -17.21
C THR A 102 -10.54 -17.81 -17.96
N GLN A 103 -10.10 -16.60 -17.63
CA GLN A 103 -10.61 -15.39 -18.26
C GLN A 103 -9.95 -15.20 -19.64
N LYS A 104 -10.65 -14.53 -20.56
CA LYS A 104 -10.18 -14.35 -21.94
C LYS A 104 -8.97 -13.39 -21.97
N ALA A 105 -7.85 -13.82 -22.55
CA ALA A 105 -6.69 -12.97 -22.79
C ALA A 105 -7.07 -11.68 -23.56
N GLY A 106 -6.53 -10.55 -23.11
CA GLY A 106 -6.83 -9.21 -23.61
C GLY A 106 -8.16 -8.62 -23.11
N ALA A 107 -8.96 -9.36 -22.34
CA ALA A 107 -10.17 -8.83 -21.73
C ALA A 107 -9.87 -8.06 -20.43
N LEU A 108 -10.84 -7.23 -20.01
CA LEU A 108 -10.87 -6.67 -18.66
C LEU A 108 -11.14 -7.79 -17.64
N PRO A 109 -10.74 -7.62 -16.35
CA PRO A 109 -11.10 -8.54 -15.29
C PRO A 109 -12.62 -8.65 -15.12
N ASP A 110 -13.07 -9.79 -14.58
CA ASP A 110 -14.48 -10.09 -14.34
C ASP A 110 -15.21 -8.96 -13.60
N SER A 111 -16.14 -8.30 -14.29
CA SER A 111 -16.92 -7.18 -13.75
C SER A 111 -17.86 -7.57 -12.62
N SER A 112 -18.14 -8.87 -12.43
CA SER A 112 -18.89 -9.35 -11.26
C SER A 112 -18.04 -9.31 -9.98
N LYS A 113 -16.72 -9.22 -10.10
CA LYS A 113 -15.77 -9.16 -8.98
C LYS A 113 -15.14 -7.78 -8.79
N TRP A 114 -14.92 -7.03 -9.87
CA TRP A 114 -14.14 -5.79 -9.85
C TRP A 114 -14.89 -4.58 -10.40
N THR A 115 -14.69 -3.43 -9.73
CA THR A 115 -15.08 -2.10 -10.19
C THR A 115 -13.82 -1.26 -10.47
N PHE A 116 -13.93 -0.31 -11.39
CA PHE A 116 -12.83 0.57 -11.78
C PHE A 116 -12.97 1.95 -11.16
N ASP A 117 -11.87 2.42 -10.57
CA ASP A 117 -11.70 3.79 -10.13
C ASP A 117 -11.03 4.57 -11.27
N VAL A 118 -11.78 5.47 -11.91
CA VAL A 118 -11.33 6.20 -13.11
C VAL A 118 -11.12 7.68 -12.84
N GLY A 119 -10.19 8.29 -13.58
CA GLY A 119 -9.86 9.71 -13.46
C GLY A 119 -8.68 9.98 -12.52
N THR A 120 -8.70 11.13 -11.86
CA THR A 120 -7.63 11.63 -10.98
C THR A 120 -8.07 11.73 -9.51
N GLY A 121 -9.20 11.13 -9.15
CA GLY A 121 -9.73 11.08 -7.80
C GLY A 121 -11.16 10.56 -7.80
N TYR A 122 -11.65 10.16 -6.62
CA TYR A 122 -13.06 9.82 -6.46
C TYR A 122 -13.96 11.05 -6.67
N PRO A 123 -15.20 10.88 -7.16
CA PRO A 123 -16.19 11.95 -7.16
C PRO A 123 -16.39 12.53 -5.75
N GLY A 124 -16.10 13.82 -5.59
CA GLY A 124 -16.16 14.50 -4.28
C GLY A 124 -15.01 14.15 -3.31
N GLY A 125 -14.03 13.36 -3.76
CA GLY A 125 -12.84 13.01 -3.01
C GLY A 125 -11.70 14.01 -3.20
N ALA A 126 -10.55 13.69 -2.60
CA ALA A 126 -9.33 14.46 -2.78
C ALA A 126 -8.85 14.44 -4.24
N THR A 127 -8.30 15.57 -4.70
CA THR A 127 -7.64 15.68 -6.01
C THR A 127 -6.37 14.83 -6.04
N ASN A 128 -6.00 14.34 -7.22
CA ASN A 128 -4.80 13.51 -7.43
C ASN A 128 -4.74 12.35 -6.43
N TRP A 129 -5.89 11.69 -6.24
CA TRP A 129 -6.10 10.59 -5.30
C TRP A 129 -5.68 10.85 -3.85
N GLY A 130 -5.45 12.11 -3.46
CA GLY A 130 -4.98 12.49 -2.13
C GLY A 130 -3.47 12.30 -1.89
N THR A 131 -2.74 11.82 -2.90
CA THR A 131 -1.31 11.45 -2.84
C THR A 131 -0.45 12.29 -3.78
N ASN A 132 -1.04 13.21 -4.56
CA ASN A 132 -0.36 13.99 -5.60
C ASN A 132 0.25 13.15 -6.74
N GLU A 133 -0.26 11.94 -6.93
CA GLU A 133 0.05 11.11 -8.11
C GLU A 133 -0.48 11.76 -9.41
N ILE A 134 0.19 11.49 -10.54
CA ILE A 134 0.00 12.30 -11.77
C ILE A 134 -0.72 11.59 -12.91
N GLN A 135 -1.00 10.29 -12.77
CA GLN A 135 -1.67 9.52 -13.81
C GLN A 135 -3.19 9.75 -13.80
N THR A 136 -3.80 9.59 -14.96
CA THR A 136 -5.26 9.35 -15.06
C THR A 136 -5.52 7.85 -15.05
N TYR A 137 -6.27 7.35 -14.08
CA TYR A 137 -6.71 5.94 -14.09
C TYR A 137 -7.80 5.72 -15.14
N THR A 138 -7.70 4.60 -15.85
CA THR A 138 -8.62 4.23 -16.93
C THR A 138 -9.04 2.76 -16.79
N LYS A 139 -10.06 2.39 -17.58
CA LYS A 139 -10.46 1.01 -17.84
C LYS A 139 -10.11 0.56 -19.27
N ASP A 140 -9.08 1.18 -19.87
CA ASP A 140 -8.58 0.77 -21.18
C ASP A 140 -7.78 -0.53 -21.03
N THR A 141 -8.01 -1.49 -21.93
CA THR A 141 -7.27 -2.77 -21.98
C THR A 141 -5.75 -2.60 -22.13
N LYS A 142 -5.28 -1.43 -22.59
CA LYS A 142 -3.86 -1.10 -22.61
C LYS A 142 -3.30 -0.88 -21.19
N ASN A 143 -4.11 -0.36 -20.27
CA ASN A 143 -3.73 -0.14 -18.88
C ASN A 143 -4.04 -1.34 -17.99
N ILE A 144 -5.03 -2.15 -18.33
CA ILE A 144 -5.41 -3.32 -17.53
C ILE A 144 -6.03 -4.42 -18.37
N ALA A 145 -5.46 -5.62 -18.32
CA ALA A 145 -6.02 -6.76 -19.05
C ALA A 145 -5.54 -8.10 -18.49
N ILE A 146 -6.31 -9.14 -18.80
CA ILE A 146 -5.90 -10.53 -18.63
C ILE A 146 -4.80 -10.85 -19.65
N SER A 147 -3.67 -11.36 -19.19
CA SER A 147 -2.53 -11.75 -20.02
C SER A 147 -2.79 -13.07 -20.75
N GLU A 148 -1.93 -13.38 -21.72
CA GLU A 148 -1.94 -14.68 -22.41
C GLU A 148 -1.66 -15.85 -21.46
N SER A 149 -0.98 -15.61 -20.34
CA SER A 149 -0.69 -16.60 -19.31
C SER A 149 -1.75 -16.71 -18.22
N GLY A 150 -2.90 -16.02 -18.35
CA GLY A 150 -3.99 -16.10 -17.39
C GLY A 150 -3.70 -15.37 -16.08
N THR A 151 -3.06 -14.20 -16.16
CA THR A 151 -2.79 -13.30 -15.01
C THR A 151 -3.40 -11.93 -15.29
N LEU A 152 -3.76 -11.17 -14.26
CA LEU A 152 -4.12 -9.76 -14.43
C LEU A 152 -2.85 -8.92 -14.59
N THR A 153 -2.83 -8.00 -15.56
CA THR A 153 -1.75 -7.01 -15.71
C THR A 153 -2.30 -5.62 -15.49
N ILE A 154 -1.61 -4.79 -14.71
CA ILE A 154 -1.85 -3.34 -14.59
C ILE A 154 -0.60 -2.63 -15.10
N THR A 155 -0.74 -1.94 -16.23
CA THR A 155 0.37 -1.38 -17.00
C THR A 155 0.25 0.15 -17.07
N PRO A 156 1.11 0.92 -16.40
CA PRO A 156 1.15 2.37 -16.58
C PRO A 156 1.69 2.70 -17.96
N ILE A 157 1.12 3.69 -18.65
CA ILE A 157 1.51 4.10 -20.00
C ILE A 157 1.90 5.57 -19.99
N LYS A 158 3.05 5.87 -20.58
CA LYS A 158 3.54 7.23 -20.81
C LYS A 158 3.30 7.63 -22.26
N THR A 159 2.62 8.75 -22.50
CA THR A 159 2.44 9.35 -23.82
C THR A 159 2.88 10.82 -23.76
N GLY A 160 4.09 11.10 -24.25
CA GLY A 160 4.74 12.39 -23.99
C GLY A 160 5.00 12.54 -22.49
N GLU A 161 4.43 13.59 -21.89
CA GLU A 161 4.48 13.84 -20.44
C GLU A 161 3.27 13.25 -19.69
N ALA A 162 2.21 12.87 -20.41
CA ALA A 162 0.99 12.35 -19.83
C ALA A 162 1.14 10.88 -19.41
N TRP A 163 0.50 10.53 -18.30
CA TRP A 163 0.46 9.17 -17.77
C TRP A 163 -0.96 8.65 -17.65
N THR A 164 -1.17 7.40 -18.04
CA THR A 164 -2.36 6.63 -17.69
C THR A 164 -1.98 5.36 -16.96
N SER A 165 -2.89 4.83 -16.16
CA SER A 165 -2.73 3.53 -15.49
C SER A 165 -4.12 2.95 -15.21
N SER A 166 -4.22 1.94 -14.35
CA SER A 166 -5.51 1.49 -13.83
C SER A 166 -5.50 1.28 -12.32
N ARG A 167 -6.69 1.37 -11.75
CA ARG A 167 -7.02 1.13 -10.36
C ARG A 167 -8.35 0.40 -10.32
N ILE A 168 -8.37 -0.71 -9.60
CA ILE A 168 -9.58 -1.50 -9.38
C ILE A 168 -9.78 -1.77 -7.91
N GLU A 169 -11.03 -1.92 -7.52
CA GLU A 169 -11.44 -2.38 -6.20
C GLU A 169 -12.43 -3.55 -6.34
N THR A 170 -12.46 -4.42 -5.33
CA THR A 170 -13.49 -5.47 -5.28
C THR A 170 -14.87 -4.83 -5.24
N ASN A 171 -15.87 -5.46 -5.85
CA ASN A 171 -17.24 -5.00 -5.79
C ASN A 171 -17.77 -4.96 -4.36
N ALA A 172 -18.67 -4.03 -4.05
CA ALA A 172 -19.27 -3.91 -2.71
C ALA A 172 -20.01 -5.17 -2.26
N ALA A 173 -20.56 -5.97 -3.19
CA ALA A 173 -21.17 -7.26 -2.88
C ALA A 173 -20.17 -8.32 -2.38
N SER A 174 -18.87 -8.09 -2.60
CA SER A 174 -17.76 -8.95 -2.20
C SER A 174 -17.01 -8.39 -0.99
N ASP A 175 -17.52 -7.35 -0.33
CA ASP A 175 -16.91 -6.84 0.90
C ASP A 175 -16.89 -7.94 1.97
N PHE A 176 -15.75 -8.09 2.64
CA PHE A 176 -15.52 -9.17 3.59
C PHE A 176 -15.18 -8.63 4.97
N THR A 177 -15.60 -9.36 6.00
CA THR A 177 -15.39 -8.99 7.40
C THR A 177 -14.75 -10.15 8.14
N CYS A 178 -13.73 -9.86 8.95
CA CYS A 178 -13.14 -10.89 9.79
C CYS A 178 -14.14 -11.36 10.86
N PRO A 179 -14.47 -12.67 10.93
CA PRO A 179 -15.41 -13.18 11.91
C PRO A 179 -14.89 -12.97 13.34
N ALA A 180 -15.80 -12.70 14.27
CA ALA A 180 -15.45 -12.70 15.69
C ALA A 180 -14.94 -14.08 16.10
N LYS A 181 -13.87 -14.13 16.89
CA LYS A 181 -13.21 -15.39 17.30
C LYS A 181 -12.70 -16.24 16.12
N GLY A 182 -12.44 -15.62 14.97
CA GLY A 182 -11.85 -16.29 13.82
C GLY A 182 -10.75 -15.46 13.17
N LYS A 183 -10.40 -15.84 11.94
CA LYS A 183 -9.36 -15.20 11.14
C LYS A 183 -9.88 -14.86 9.76
N LEU A 184 -9.26 -13.86 9.17
CA LEU A 184 -9.42 -13.47 7.77
C LEU A 184 -8.05 -13.20 7.18
N ARG A 185 -7.73 -13.79 6.03
CA ARG A 185 -6.48 -13.53 5.32
C ARG A 185 -6.77 -12.99 3.95
N MET A 186 -6.28 -11.79 3.67
CA MET A 186 -6.24 -11.20 2.33
C MET A 186 -4.89 -11.51 1.72
N GLU A 187 -4.87 -12.09 0.52
CA GLU A 187 -3.66 -12.60 -0.11
C GLU A 187 -3.68 -12.37 -1.62
N ALA A 188 -2.50 -12.12 -2.19
CA ALA A 188 -2.29 -12.11 -3.62
C ALA A 188 -0.93 -12.74 -3.97
N SER A 189 -0.82 -13.26 -5.19
CA SER A 189 0.47 -13.64 -5.77
C SER A 189 0.82 -12.63 -6.86
N ILE A 190 1.82 -11.80 -6.59
CA ILE A 190 2.13 -10.61 -7.38
C ILE A 190 3.58 -10.66 -7.87
N MET A 191 3.79 -10.34 -9.13
CA MET A 191 5.11 -10.12 -9.73
C MET A 191 5.24 -8.67 -10.17
N ILE A 192 6.35 -8.05 -9.76
CA ILE A 192 6.80 -6.76 -10.28
C ILE A 192 8.08 -7.01 -11.09
N PRO A 193 8.20 -6.56 -12.35
CA PRO A 193 9.37 -6.84 -13.19
C PRO A 193 10.69 -6.40 -12.55
N ALA A 194 11.74 -7.19 -12.78
CA ALA A 194 13.12 -6.86 -12.43
C ALA A 194 13.75 -5.86 -13.43
N SER A 195 13.04 -4.77 -13.69
CA SER A 195 13.47 -3.72 -14.62
C SER A 195 14.54 -2.83 -14.00
N ASN A 196 15.29 -2.11 -14.85
CA ASN A 196 16.36 -1.21 -14.39
C ASN A 196 15.79 -0.13 -13.45
N PRO A 197 16.20 -0.06 -12.17
CA PRO A 197 15.67 0.91 -11.21
C PRO A 197 15.82 2.36 -11.66
N ALA A 198 16.86 2.68 -12.46
CA ALA A 198 17.07 4.03 -13.00
C ALA A 198 15.93 4.51 -13.92
N THR A 199 15.09 3.60 -14.41
CA THR A 199 13.95 3.88 -15.30
C THR A 199 12.61 3.82 -14.59
N GLN A 200 12.60 3.66 -13.27
CA GLN A 200 11.41 3.32 -12.48
C GLN A 200 11.05 4.37 -11.43
N SER A 201 11.68 5.56 -11.47
CA SER A 201 11.37 6.66 -10.57
C SER A 201 9.87 7.00 -10.61
N GLY A 202 9.21 7.06 -9.47
CA GLY A 202 7.78 7.35 -9.37
C GLY A 202 6.84 6.18 -9.66
N ILE A 203 7.29 5.07 -10.23
CA ILE A 203 6.43 3.90 -10.44
C ILE A 203 6.08 3.28 -9.08
N TRP A 204 4.78 3.21 -8.76
CA TRP A 204 4.27 2.81 -7.44
C TRP A 204 3.13 1.78 -7.55
N PRO A 205 3.45 0.48 -7.69
CA PRO A 205 2.51 -0.61 -7.55
C PRO A 205 2.03 -0.78 -6.10
N ALA A 206 0.74 -1.05 -5.93
CA ALA A 206 0.15 -1.32 -4.62
C ALA A 206 -0.90 -2.45 -4.64
N PHE A 207 -0.90 -3.25 -3.58
CA PHE A 207 -1.96 -4.18 -3.18
C PHE A 207 -2.33 -3.94 -1.72
N TRP A 208 -3.57 -3.55 -1.50
CA TRP A 208 -4.00 -2.92 -0.26
C TRP A 208 -5.49 -3.13 -0.02
N SER A 209 -5.94 -2.77 1.17
CA SER A 209 -7.32 -2.92 1.61
C SER A 209 -7.77 -1.68 2.36
N MET A 210 -9.01 -1.26 2.14
CA MET A 210 -9.61 -0.09 2.77
C MET A 210 -10.96 -0.47 3.40
N GLY A 211 -11.35 0.18 4.49
CA GLY A 211 -12.68 -0.01 5.05
C GLY A 211 -13.77 0.35 4.05
N SER A 212 -14.73 -0.55 3.83
CA SER A 212 -15.69 -0.44 2.72
C SER A 212 -16.59 0.79 2.78
N ALA A 213 -16.77 1.36 3.97
CA ALA A 213 -17.52 2.60 4.17
C ALA A 213 -16.93 3.80 3.40
N PHE A 214 -15.65 3.73 2.99
CA PHE A 214 -15.01 4.78 2.20
C PHE A 214 -15.73 5.05 0.88
N ARG A 215 -16.31 4.04 0.21
CA ARG A 215 -17.07 4.24 -1.04
C ARG A 215 -18.21 5.25 -0.90
N THR A 216 -18.80 5.32 0.30
CA THR A 216 -19.91 6.23 0.62
C THR A 216 -19.47 7.50 1.35
N ASN A 217 -18.22 7.53 1.83
CA ASN A 217 -17.64 8.67 2.54
C ASN A 217 -16.15 8.80 2.20
N VAL A 218 -15.88 9.39 1.03
CA VAL A 218 -14.53 9.50 0.44
C VAL A 218 -13.61 10.49 1.17
N THR A 219 -14.08 11.09 2.27
CA THR A 219 -13.29 11.97 3.16
C THR A 219 -12.99 11.32 4.52
N SER A 220 -13.38 10.05 4.70
CA SER A 220 -13.24 9.33 5.98
C SER A 220 -11.85 8.78 6.27
N TRP A 221 -10.90 8.88 5.33
CA TRP A 221 -9.52 8.48 5.59
C TRP A 221 -8.84 9.43 6.60
N PRO A 222 -8.04 8.94 7.56
CA PRO A 222 -7.63 7.54 7.78
C PRO A 222 -8.55 6.77 8.74
N SER A 223 -9.60 7.41 9.27
CA SER A 223 -10.47 6.84 10.31
C SER A 223 -11.22 5.58 9.88
N VAL A 224 -11.41 5.37 8.57
CA VAL A 224 -12.05 4.20 7.99
C VAL A 224 -11.20 2.93 8.05
N GLY A 225 -9.89 3.08 8.27
CA GLY A 225 -8.91 2.00 8.32
C GLY A 225 -8.41 1.57 6.93
N GLU A 226 -7.10 1.45 6.81
CA GLU A 226 -6.40 1.01 5.60
C GLU A 226 -5.23 0.10 5.98
N ILE A 227 -5.04 -0.95 5.17
CA ILE A 227 -4.05 -2.02 5.36
C ILE A 227 -3.32 -2.20 4.04
N ASP A 228 -2.06 -1.83 4.00
CA ASP A 228 -1.21 -1.96 2.82
C ASP A 228 -0.38 -3.23 2.93
N MET A 229 -0.61 -4.17 2.01
CA MET A 229 0.05 -5.47 2.00
C MET A 229 1.28 -5.47 1.09
N LEU A 230 1.24 -4.68 0.02
CA LEU A 230 2.38 -4.36 -0.81
C LEU A 230 2.29 -2.90 -1.25
N GLU A 231 3.34 -2.16 -0.95
CA GLU A 231 3.72 -0.97 -1.69
C GLU A 231 5.19 -1.07 -2.07
N VAL A 232 5.50 -0.92 -3.34
CA VAL A 232 6.89 -0.76 -3.81
C VAL A 232 6.97 0.52 -4.61
N SER A 233 8.12 1.18 -4.62
CA SER A 233 8.29 2.41 -5.40
C SER A 233 9.68 2.51 -6.04
N ASN A 234 9.84 3.41 -7.01
CA ASN A 234 11.15 3.82 -7.52
C ASN A 234 12.05 2.68 -8.05
N GLY A 235 11.47 1.54 -8.45
CA GLY A 235 12.25 0.41 -8.93
C GLY A 235 13.02 -0.39 -7.85
N VAL A 236 12.88 -0.06 -6.57
CA VAL A 236 13.67 -0.72 -5.51
C VAL A 236 13.11 -2.12 -5.18
N GLY A 237 13.98 -2.97 -4.61
CA GLY A 237 13.66 -4.32 -4.13
C GLY A 237 13.19 -4.32 -2.67
N THR A 238 12.34 -3.37 -2.31
CA THR A 238 11.83 -3.22 -0.93
C THR A 238 10.32 -3.02 -0.99
N VAL A 239 9.60 -3.85 -0.24
CA VAL A 239 8.17 -3.70 0.00
C VAL A 239 7.94 -2.95 1.31
N PHE A 240 6.96 -2.08 1.31
CA PHE A 240 6.43 -1.42 2.50
C PHE A 240 5.06 -2.01 2.82
N GLN A 241 4.84 -2.22 4.12
CA GLN A 241 3.64 -2.81 4.68
C GLN A 241 3.20 -1.97 5.85
N THR A 242 2.00 -1.40 5.74
CA THR A 242 1.58 -0.28 6.54
C THR A 242 0.14 -0.47 6.99
N ALA A 243 -0.19 0.08 8.16
CA ALA A 243 -1.55 0.30 8.58
C ALA A 243 -1.77 1.80 8.78
N HIS A 244 -2.85 2.31 8.20
CA HIS A 244 -3.32 3.68 8.39
C HIS A 244 -4.65 3.67 9.14
N CYS A 245 -4.77 4.52 10.17
CA CYS A 245 -5.89 4.50 11.09
C CYS A 245 -6.00 5.75 11.97
N GLY A 246 -7.20 5.96 12.51
CA GLY A 246 -7.47 7.04 13.45
C GLY A 246 -7.59 8.39 12.77
N ILE A 247 -6.74 9.35 13.12
CA ILE A 247 -6.80 10.73 12.63
C ILE A 247 -5.45 11.19 12.07
N ILE A 248 -5.52 12.09 11.09
CA ILE A 248 -4.35 12.61 10.35
C ILE A 248 -3.31 13.28 11.27
N ASN A 249 -3.76 13.93 12.35
CA ASN A 249 -2.90 14.72 13.24
C ASN A 249 -3.04 14.21 14.68
N GLY A 250 -2.03 13.48 15.17
CA GLY A 250 -1.96 13.02 16.56
C GLY A 250 -2.67 11.70 16.89
N GLY A 251 -3.22 11.00 15.89
CA GLY A 251 -3.82 9.67 16.06
C GLY A 251 -2.78 8.57 16.36
N PRO A 252 -3.23 7.35 16.73
CA PRO A 252 -2.35 6.28 17.17
C PRO A 252 -1.44 5.72 16.05
N CYS A 253 -1.72 6.06 14.78
CA CYS A 253 -1.06 5.44 13.63
C CYS A 253 0.01 6.33 12.97
N ASN A 254 0.38 7.46 13.60
CA ASN A 254 1.43 8.36 13.10
C ASN A 254 1.23 8.81 11.64
N GLU A 255 0.05 9.33 11.35
CA GLU A 255 -0.32 9.74 10.02
C GLU A 255 0.46 10.98 9.54
N LYS A 256 0.80 11.10 8.25
CA LYS A 256 0.51 10.17 7.13
C LYS A 256 1.55 9.04 6.94
N THR A 257 2.46 8.82 7.89
CA THR A 257 3.47 7.75 7.74
C THR A 257 2.86 6.38 7.92
N GLY A 258 1.81 6.28 8.76
CA GLY A 258 1.22 5.02 9.14
C GLY A 258 2.13 4.23 10.07
N LEU A 259 1.60 3.12 10.60
CA LEU A 259 2.42 2.12 11.26
C LEU A 259 3.05 1.25 10.19
N SER A 260 4.21 1.68 9.67
CA SER A 260 4.88 1.02 8.55
C SER A 260 6.01 0.05 8.96
N SER A 261 6.35 -0.86 8.07
CA SER A 261 7.54 -1.71 8.10
C SER A 261 8.03 -1.92 6.68
N SER A 262 9.23 -2.45 6.53
CA SER A 262 9.78 -2.81 5.23
C SER A 262 10.44 -4.17 5.25
N ALA A 263 10.37 -4.88 4.13
CA ALA A 263 11.06 -6.14 3.90
C ALA A 263 11.70 -6.15 2.50
N GLU A 264 12.68 -7.03 2.31
CA GLU A 264 13.21 -7.31 0.98
C GLU A 264 12.11 -7.91 0.10
N PHE A 265 11.99 -7.41 -1.13
CA PHE A 265 11.01 -7.86 -2.11
C PHE A 265 11.72 -8.34 -3.38
N PRO A 266 11.66 -9.65 -3.70
CA PRO A 266 12.27 -10.16 -4.91
C PRO A 266 11.44 -9.71 -6.13
N ARG A 267 12.12 -9.10 -7.11
CA ARG A 267 11.51 -8.65 -8.37
C ARG A 267 11.74 -9.70 -9.45
N GLY A 268 10.86 -9.73 -10.46
CA GLY A 268 10.92 -10.65 -11.58
C GLY A 268 10.33 -12.03 -11.33
N GLU A 269 9.81 -12.29 -10.13
CA GLU A 269 9.12 -13.53 -9.77
C GLU A 269 7.79 -13.24 -9.05
N PHE A 270 6.90 -14.23 -9.03
CA PHE A 270 5.66 -14.13 -8.28
C PHE A 270 5.92 -14.33 -6.79
N VAL A 271 5.57 -13.32 -6.01
CA VAL A 271 5.71 -13.29 -4.56
C VAL A 271 4.34 -13.40 -3.93
N LYS A 272 4.19 -14.25 -2.93
CA LYS A 272 2.95 -14.35 -2.16
C LYS A 272 2.96 -13.28 -1.07
N ILE A 273 1.98 -12.40 -1.10
CA ILE A 273 1.83 -11.27 -0.18
C ILE A 273 0.49 -11.39 0.52
N ALA A 274 0.46 -11.21 1.84
CA ALA A 274 -0.78 -11.27 2.60
C ALA A 274 -0.79 -10.40 3.85
N CYS A 275 -1.99 -10.09 4.32
CA CYS A 275 -2.25 -9.68 5.70
C CYS A 275 -3.36 -10.54 6.30
N GLU A 276 -3.12 -11.05 7.51
CA GLU A 276 -4.08 -11.78 8.32
C GLU A 276 -4.62 -10.87 9.42
N VAL A 277 -5.94 -10.74 9.50
CA VAL A 277 -6.66 -10.25 10.67
C VAL A 277 -6.95 -11.44 11.58
N ASP A 278 -6.28 -11.53 12.72
CA ASP A 278 -6.47 -12.60 13.70
C ASP A 278 -7.29 -12.09 14.89
N ARG A 279 -8.52 -12.59 15.02
CA ARG A 279 -9.44 -12.31 16.13
C ARG A 279 -9.71 -13.56 16.98
N SER A 280 -8.96 -14.64 16.74
CA SER A 280 -9.25 -15.98 17.27
C SER A 280 -9.03 -16.12 18.79
N ALA A 281 -8.20 -15.26 19.38
CA ALA A 281 -7.92 -15.27 20.82
C ALA A 281 -9.15 -15.02 21.69
N GLY A 282 -10.17 -14.31 21.18
CA GLY A 282 -11.45 -14.12 21.87
C GLY A 282 -11.39 -13.26 23.15
N GLY A 283 -10.30 -12.55 23.41
CA GLY A 283 -10.07 -11.70 24.58
C GLY A 283 -10.37 -10.21 24.38
N GLY A 284 -11.15 -9.85 23.35
CA GLY A 284 -11.44 -8.47 22.97
C GLY A 284 -10.36 -7.83 22.08
N PHE A 285 -10.58 -6.57 21.69
CA PHE A 285 -9.79 -5.89 20.65
C PHE A 285 -8.27 -5.91 20.94
N ALA A 286 -7.87 -5.77 22.21
CA ALA A 286 -6.48 -5.74 22.61
C ALA A 286 -5.71 -7.03 22.27
N THR A 287 -6.42 -8.17 22.16
CA THR A 287 -5.82 -9.47 21.83
C THR A 287 -5.80 -9.78 20.33
N GLU A 288 -6.49 -8.97 19.53
CA GLU A 288 -6.56 -9.14 18.08
C GLU A 288 -5.29 -8.60 17.41
N LYS A 289 -4.99 -9.11 16.21
CA LYS A 289 -3.74 -8.80 15.50
C LYS A 289 -3.97 -8.56 14.01
N LEU A 290 -3.14 -7.72 13.43
CA LEU A 290 -2.83 -7.70 12.01
C LEU A 290 -1.44 -8.30 11.82
N VAL A 291 -1.30 -9.27 10.92
CA VAL A 291 -0.03 -9.96 10.67
C VAL A 291 0.25 -9.95 9.17
N TRP A 292 1.33 -9.31 8.76
CA TRP A 292 1.74 -9.26 7.36
C TRP A 292 2.72 -10.38 7.03
N TYR A 293 2.64 -10.84 5.78
CA TYR A 293 3.45 -11.93 5.28
C TYR A 293 4.05 -11.61 3.91
N LEU A 294 5.27 -12.10 3.70
CA LEU A 294 5.90 -12.24 2.39
C LEU A 294 6.42 -13.67 2.24
N ASN A 295 5.94 -14.41 1.23
CA ASN A 295 6.22 -15.83 1.04
C ASN A 295 6.05 -16.65 2.35
N ASP A 296 4.91 -16.43 3.03
CA ASP A 296 4.55 -17.02 4.32
C ASP A 296 5.44 -16.66 5.52
N LYS A 297 6.45 -15.81 5.34
CA LYS A 297 7.25 -15.30 6.45
C LYS A 297 6.60 -14.05 7.02
N VAL A 298 6.41 -14.02 8.33
CA VAL A 298 5.92 -12.84 9.04
C VAL A 298 6.93 -11.71 8.91
N THR A 299 6.46 -10.56 8.49
CA THR A 299 7.26 -9.33 8.31
C THR A 299 6.89 -8.25 9.32
N LYS A 300 5.60 -8.19 9.69
CA LYS A 300 5.09 -7.27 10.71
C LYS A 300 3.93 -7.90 11.48
N THR A 301 3.83 -7.54 12.75
CA THR A 301 2.60 -7.70 13.53
C THR A 301 2.24 -6.36 14.16
N ILE A 302 0.96 -6.01 14.13
CA ILE A 302 0.38 -4.91 14.92
C ILE A 302 -0.74 -5.51 15.77
N THR A 303 -0.80 -5.13 17.05
CA THR A 303 -1.85 -5.61 17.96
C THR A 303 -2.86 -4.50 18.28
N GLY A 304 -4.09 -4.88 18.64
CA GLY A 304 -5.06 -3.90 19.14
C GLY A 304 -4.59 -3.22 20.42
N GLN A 305 -3.78 -3.90 21.23
CA GLN A 305 -3.14 -3.32 22.41
C GLN A 305 -2.14 -2.21 22.04
N GLU A 306 -1.36 -2.38 20.97
CA GLU A 306 -0.43 -1.34 20.48
C GLU A 306 -1.18 -0.11 19.96
N ILE A 307 -2.31 -0.29 19.29
CA ILE A 307 -3.18 0.84 18.89
C ILE A 307 -3.78 1.53 20.11
N GLY A 308 -4.17 0.77 21.13
CA GLY A 308 -4.63 1.31 22.43
C GLY A 308 -6.00 1.99 22.39
N ASP A 309 -6.69 1.98 21.25
CA ASP A 309 -8.01 2.58 21.05
C ASP A 309 -8.94 1.59 20.34
N GLU A 310 -10.00 1.18 21.05
CA GLU A 310 -10.97 0.19 20.58
C GLU A 310 -11.74 0.66 19.34
N ALA A 311 -12.12 1.94 19.28
CA ALA A 311 -12.90 2.47 18.16
C ALA A 311 -12.04 2.54 16.89
N VAL A 312 -10.78 2.95 17.04
CA VAL A 312 -9.81 2.95 15.93
C VAL A 312 -9.53 1.51 15.47
N TRP A 313 -9.29 0.58 16.40
CA TRP A 313 -9.06 -0.82 16.07
C TRP A 313 -10.26 -1.45 15.37
N LYS A 314 -11.48 -1.16 15.82
CA LYS A 314 -12.71 -1.63 15.19
C LYS A 314 -12.76 -1.28 13.71
N ASN A 315 -12.47 -0.02 13.35
CA ASN A 315 -12.48 0.39 11.95
C ASN A 315 -11.32 -0.24 11.16
N LEU A 316 -10.14 -0.38 11.78
CA LEU A 316 -8.99 -0.99 11.12
C LEU A 316 -9.18 -2.49 10.83
N ALA A 317 -9.75 -3.26 11.76
CA ALA A 317 -9.71 -4.73 11.72
C ALA A 317 -11.09 -5.43 11.71
N GLN A 318 -12.16 -4.78 12.17
CA GLN A 318 -13.43 -5.45 12.46
C GLN A 318 -14.60 -5.04 11.56
N THR A 319 -14.48 -3.92 10.84
CA THR A 319 -15.48 -3.48 9.84
C THR A 319 -15.21 -4.11 8.48
N PRO A 320 -16.21 -4.17 7.58
CA PRO A 320 -16.04 -4.68 6.22
C PRO A 320 -14.89 -4.01 5.48
N LYS A 321 -14.21 -4.79 4.64
CA LYS A 321 -13.04 -4.40 3.87
C LYS A 321 -13.27 -4.69 2.39
N MET A 322 -12.69 -3.83 1.56
CA MET A 322 -12.51 -4.01 0.13
C MET A 322 -11.02 -4.21 -0.18
N ILE A 323 -10.69 -4.93 -1.25
CA ILE A 323 -9.32 -5.01 -1.78
C ILE A 323 -9.17 -4.04 -2.95
N LEU A 324 -7.99 -3.44 -3.06
CA LEU A 324 -7.60 -2.56 -4.15
C LEU A 324 -6.27 -2.99 -4.79
N LEU A 325 -6.17 -2.76 -6.09
CA LEU A 325 -4.96 -2.96 -6.89
C LEU A 325 -4.76 -1.76 -7.82
N ASN A 326 -3.55 -1.22 -7.86
CA ASN A 326 -3.19 -0.15 -8.79
C ASN A 326 -1.68 -0.07 -9.04
N VAL A 327 -1.32 0.69 -10.06
CA VAL A 327 0.04 1.22 -10.24
C VAL A 327 -0.06 2.74 -10.38
N ALA A 328 0.29 3.47 -9.32
CA ALA A 328 0.40 4.93 -9.33
C ALA A 328 1.72 5.40 -9.97
N ILE A 329 1.76 6.68 -10.34
CA ILE A 329 2.93 7.35 -10.92
C ILE A 329 3.17 8.65 -10.15
N GLY A 330 4.36 8.76 -9.56
CA GLY A 330 4.74 9.89 -8.73
C GLY A 330 3.98 9.93 -7.40
N GLY A 331 3.92 11.12 -6.80
CA GLY A 331 3.19 11.36 -5.56
C GLY A 331 4.07 11.36 -4.31
N GLU A 332 3.44 11.68 -3.18
CA GLU A 332 4.11 11.94 -1.90
C GLU A 332 4.99 10.77 -1.46
N PHE A 333 4.56 9.53 -1.65
CA PHE A 333 5.31 8.35 -1.23
C PHE A 333 6.58 8.09 -2.06
N PRO A 334 6.51 7.95 -3.40
CA PRO A 334 7.73 7.83 -4.21
C PRO A 334 8.66 9.04 -4.08
N ASP A 335 8.12 10.25 -3.96
CA ASP A 335 8.91 11.47 -3.75
C ASP A 335 9.70 11.39 -2.43
N ALA A 336 9.04 11.02 -1.33
CA ALA A 336 9.67 10.89 -0.03
C ALA A 336 10.77 9.80 -0.01
N LYS A 337 10.55 8.68 -0.72
CA LYS A 337 11.56 7.61 -0.85
C LYS A 337 12.73 8.01 -1.74
N ALA A 338 12.51 8.83 -2.75
CA ALA A 338 13.57 9.31 -3.64
C ALA A 338 14.33 10.54 -3.09
N GLY A 339 13.73 11.28 -2.16
CA GLY A 339 14.25 12.58 -1.69
C GLY A 339 14.17 13.69 -2.76
N THR A 340 13.39 13.47 -3.81
CA THR A 340 13.21 14.39 -4.95
C THR A 340 11.87 14.15 -5.62
N LYS A 341 11.45 15.04 -6.51
CA LYS A 341 10.22 14.87 -7.29
C LYS A 341 10.34 13.74 -8.31
N THR A 342 9.28 12.95 -8.39
CA THR A 342 9.14 11.79 -9.27
C THR A 342 7.80 11.87 -10.04
N PRO A 343 7.68 11.23 -11.21
CA PRO A 343 8.73 10.56 -11.98
C PRO A 343 9.74 11.55 -12.59
N ASN A 344 10.88 11.04 -13.06
CA ASN A 344 11.87 11.81 -13.81
C ASN A 344 11.78 11.54 -15.33
N ALA A 345 12.58 12.25 -16.13
CA ALA A 345 12.56 12.12 -17.59
C ALA A 345 12.88 10.69 -18.08
N GLN A 346 13.72 9.96 -17.35
CA GLN A 346 14.15 8.59 -17.63
C GLN A 346 13.10 7.54 -17.26
N THR A 347 12.04 7.93 -16.56
CA THR A 347 10.99 7.01 -16.14
C THR A 347 10.21 6.52 -17.36
N VAL A 348 10.09 5.19 -17.46
CA VAL A 348 9.36 4.50 -18.53
C VAL A 348 8.07 3.89 -17.99
N GLY A 349 7.08 3.74 -18.87
CA GLY A 349 5.90 2.93 -18.62
C GLY A 349 6.00 1.58 -19.31
N GLY A 350 4.85 0.98 -19.61
CA GLY A 350 4.76 -0.27 -20.34
C GLY A 350 5.12 -1.47 -19.49
N LYS A 351 5.50 -2.57 -20.16
CA LYS A 351 5.73 -3.87 -19.55
C LYS A 351 6.79 -3.86 -18.44
N ASP A 352 7.75 -2.96 -18.49
CA ASP A 352 8.80 -2.81 -17.48
C ASP A 352 8.30 -2.24 -16.15
N SER A 353 7.20 -1.49 -16.20
CA SER A 353 6.64 -0.78 -15.04
C SER A 353 5.30 -1.35 -14.58
N ARG A 354 4.91 -2.53 -15.10
CA ARG A 354 3.63 -3.16 -14.81
C ARG A 354 3.63 -3.86 -13.45
N MET A 355 2.45 -4.07 -12.91
CA MET A 355 2.17 -5.09 -11.90
C MET A 355 1.48 -6.28 -12.57
N GLU A 356 1.89 -7.49 -12.26
CA GLU A 356 1.25 -8.72 -12.73
C GLU A 356 0.74 -9.52 -11.53
N VAL A 357 -0.52 -9.93 -11.57
CA VAL A 357 -1.22 -10.58 -10.46
C VAL A 357 -1.73 -11.93 -10.92
N LYS A 358 -1.21 -12.99 -10.31
CA LYS A 358 -1.59 -14.37 -10.62
C LYS A 358 -2.92 -14.74 -9.98
N TYR A 359 -3.16 -14.30 -8.76
CA TYR A 359 -4.47 -14.40 -8.13
C TYR A 359 -4.62 -13.37 -7.02
N VAL A 360 -5.87 -13.12 -6.64
CA VAL A 360 -6.26 -12.48 -5.38
C VAL A 360 -7.22 -13.42 -4.67
N ALA A 361 -7.03 -13.65 -3.38
CA ALA A 361 -7.91 -14.49 -2.58
C ALA A 361 -8.10 -13.95 -1.16
N VAL A 362 -9.27 -14.22 -0.59
CA VAL A 362 -9.58 -13.96 0.80
C VAL A 362 -10.07 -15.25 1.44
N TYR A 363 -9.43 -15.62 2.55
CA TYR A 363 -9.71 -16.84 3.28
C TYR A 363 -10.32 -16.52 4.65
N SER A 364 -11.20 -17.38 5.14
CA SER A 364 -11.81 -17.25 6.47
C SER A 364 -11.88 -18.58 7.21
N THR A 365 -11.75 -18.54 8.53
CA THR A 365 -11.98 -19.68 9.44
C THR A 365 -13.45 -19.92 9.71
#